data_AF-A0A9X1IGQ2-F1
#
_entry.id   AF-A0A9X1IGQ2-F1
#
_cell.length_a   1.000
_cell.length_b   1.000
_cell.length_c   1.000
_cell.angle_alpha   90.00
_cell.angle_beta   90.00
_cell.angle_gamma   90.00
#
_symmetry.space_group_name_H-M   'P 1'
#
loop_
_entity.id
_entity.type
_entity.pdbx_description
1 polymer ?
#
loop_
_entity_poly.entity_id
_entity_poly.type
_entity_poly.pdbx_seq_one_letter_code
_entity_poly.pdbx_strand_id
1 'polypeptide(L)'
;NGWALACMAPPVGLRPPDGAMQAFLIQIAARSHPDRRAAANVGTPHTSADAFRSPTSTRPSRSKPLPPRRKIEHVRDRDGAPIVRVALPCGASAKTDPKSFAALEAEGVSLNWTFNENGQRSRAYVRVGMLNAAGTRNNLATVARLITQAPPGSVVHYRDGDPLNLRRDNLKVLGAVHDDQGASAQAGEA
;
A
#
# COMPACT_ATOMS: atom_id res chain seq x y z
N ASN A 1 -17.94 -57.22 -0.76
CA ASN A 1 -19.32 -56.80 -0.45
C ASN A 1 -19.34 -56.03 0.86
N GLY A 2 -19.50 -54.72 1.00
CA GLY A 2 -19.51 -53.57 0.11
C GLY A 2 -19.36 -52.36 1.04
N TRP A 3 -18.37 -51.50 0.81
CA TRP A 3 -18.12 -50.33 1.66
C TRP A 3 -18.86 -49.14 1.06
N ALA A 4 -19.96 -48.73 1.70
CA ALA A 4 -20.70 -47.52 1.36
C ALA A 4 -20.05 -46.32 2.07
N LEU A 5 -19.24 -45.57 1.34
CA LEU A 5 -18.78 -44.24 1.76
C LEU A 5 -19.88 -43.23 1.43
N ALA A 6 -20.58 -42.78 2.46
CA ALA A 6 -21.53 -41.68 2.39
C ALA A 6 -20.78 -40.36 2.15
N CYS A 7 -21.03 -39.74 1.00
CA CYS A 7 -20.66 -38.37 0.70
C CYS A 7 -21.52 -37.42 1.53
N MET A 8 -20.95 -36.79 2.56
CA MET A 8 -21.54 -35.62 3.21
C MET A 8 -20.91 -34.35 2.62
N ALA A 9 -21.72 -33.60 1.88
CA ALA A 9 -21.42 -32.23 1.47
C ALA A 9 -21.54 -31.27 2.67
N PRO A 10 -20.67 -30.26 2.80
CA PRO A 10 -20.85 -29.22 3.81
C PRO A 10 -21.94 -28.21 3.40
N PRO A 11 -22.68 -27.63 4.36
CA PRO A 11 -23.74 -26.68 4.09
C PRO A 11 -23.19 -25.35 3.53
N VAL A 12 -23.85 -24.91 2.46
CA VAL A 12 -23.75 -23.57 1.89
C VAL A 12 -24.48 -22.60 2.82
N GLY A 13 -23.79 -21.56 3.29
CA GLY A 13 -24.44 -20.37 3.83
C GLY A 13 -23.78 -19.83 5.09
N LEU A 14 -23.03 -18.73 4.93
CA LEU A 14 -23.06 -17.55 5.79
C LEU A 14 -22.13 -16.50 5.17
N ARG A 15 -22.76 -15.54 4.47
CA ARG A 15 -22.12 -14.28 4.07
C ARG A 15 -21.70 -13.53 5.35
N PRO A 16 -20.44 -13.09 5.50
CA PRO A 16 -20.11 -12.09 6.50
C PRO A 16 -20.68 -10.72 6.05
N PRO A 17 -21.13 -9.89 7.01
CA PRO A 17 -21.72 -8.59 6.73
C PRO A 17 -20.69 -7.62 6.13
N ASP A 18 -21.10 -6.98 5.04
CA ASP A 18 -20.52 -5.74 4.53
C ASP A 18 -20.54 -4.67 5.64
N GLY A 19 -19.41 -4.00 5.83
CA GLY A 19 -19.36 -2.70 6.50
C GLY A 19 -18.95 -2.72 7.98
N ALA A 20 -17.64 -2.87 8.25
CA ALA A 20 -16.98 -2.24 9.40
C ALA A 20 -15.44 -2.33 9.29
N MET A 21 -14.84 -1.80 8.21
CA MET A 21 -13.38 -1.57 8.13
C MET A 21 -13.07 -0.25 7.41
N GLN A 22 -13.91 0.78 7.61
CA GLN A 22 -13.59 2.16 7.29
C GLN A 22 -13.47 2.95 8.60
N ALA A 23 -12.29 2.94 9.23
CA ALA A 23 -11.88 3.98 10.17
C ALA A 23 -10.45 3.70 10.66
N PHE A 24 -9.44 3.82 9.80
CA PHE A 24 -8.07 3.96 10.29
C PHE A 24 -7.19 4.72 9.29
N LEU A 25 -7.65 5.90 8.84
CA LEU A 25 -6.83 6.75 7.96
C LEU A 25 -7.16 8.26 8.06
N ILE A 26 -7.32 8.81 9.26
CA ILE A 26 -7.22 10.27 9.45
C ILE A 26 -6.56 10.58 10.79
N GLN A 27 -5.23 10.55 10.88
CA GLN A 27 -4.55 11.25 11.99
C GLN A 27 -3.08 11.59 11.77
N ILE A 28 -2.61 11.95 10.56
CA ILE A 28 -1.29 12.61 10.42
C ILE A 28 -1.34 13.61 9.27
N ALA A 29 -2.00 14.77 9.45
CA ALA A 29 -1.72 16.00 8.70
C ALA A 29 -2.67 17.14 9.13
N ALA A 30 -2.43 17.75 10.30
CA ALA A 30 -2.97 19.09 10.57
C ALA A 30 -2.29 19.70 11.80
N ARG A 31 -1.29 20.55 11.58
CA ARG A 31 -1.00 21.77 12.38
C ARG A 31 0.18 22.49 11.74
N SER A 32 -0.10 23.28 10.71
CA SER A 32 0.77 24.38 10.29
C SER A 32 -0.12 25.62 10.13
N HIS A 33 0.30 26.68 10.80
CA HIS A 33 -0.43 27.91 11.05
C HIS A 33 -0.90 28.62 9.76
N PRO A 34 -2.07 29.26 9.79
CA PRO A 34 -2.35 30.41 8.95
C PRO A 34 -1.83 31.68 9.65
N ASP A 35 -0.96 32.45 9.00
CA ASP A 35 -1.10 33.90 9.14
C ASP A 35 -0.84 34.60 7.81
N ARG A 36 -1.86 35.36 7.42
CA ARG A 36 -1.98 36.19 6.23
C ARG A 36 -2.20 37.60 6.76
N ARG A 37 -1.34 38.52 6.36
CA ARG A 37 -1.60 39.97 6.16
C ARG A 37 -0.26 40.60 5.78
N ALA A 38 -0.16 41.64 4.97
CA ALA A 38 -1.05 42.34 4.06
C ALA A 38 -0.09 43.29 3.30
N ALA A 39 -0.28 43.46 2.00
CA ALA A 39 0.21 44.65 1.32
C ALA A 39 -0.65 44.87 0.09
N ALA A 40 -1.56 45.82 0.22
CA ALA A 40 -2.23 46.46 -0.90
C ALA A 40 -1.15 47.09 -1.80
N ASN A 41 -1.33 46.98 -3.12
CA ASN A 41 -0.80 48.02 -3.98
C ASN A 41 -1.74 48.33 -5.13
N VAL A 42 -1.95 49.63 -5.27
CA VAL A 42 -2.90 50.34 -6.11
C VAL A 42 -2.34 50.43 -7.52
N GLY A 43 -3.25 50.50 -8.49
CA GLY A 43 -2.98 50.26 -9.90
C GLY A 43 -2.32 51.39 -10.69
N THR A 44 -2.02 51.03 -11.93
CA THR A 44 -1.88 51.94 -13.06
C THR A 44 -2.40 51.20 -14.31
N PRO A 45 -3.28 51.81 -15.14
CA PRO A 45 -3.40 51.43 -16.57
C PRO A 45 -2.07 51.81 -17.25
N HIS A 46 -1.70 51.39 -18.46
CA HIS A 46 -2.12 51.97 -19.74
C HIS A 46 -1.57 51.13 -20.91
N THR A 47 -2.31 51.19 -22.02
CA THR A 47 -1.85 51.15 -23.42
C THR A 47 -1.51 49.82 -24.07
N SER A 48 -2.44 49.43 -24.96
CA SER A 48 -2.32 48.43 -26.01
C SER A 48 -1.09 48.62 -26.89
N ALA A 49 -0.40 47.51 -27.16
CA ALA A 49 0.27 47.27 -28.42
C ALA A 49 0.06 45.80 -28.82
N ASP A 50 -0.76 45.63 -29.84
CA ASP A 50 -0.88 44.42 -30.66
C ASP A 50 0.51 43.93 -31.09
N ALA A 51 0.90 42.76 -30.60
CA ALA A 51 2.05 42.01 -31.12
C ALA A 51 1.74 40.51 -31.02
N PHE A 52 1.25 39.96 -32.14
CA PHE A 52 1.43 38.58 -32.60
C PHE A 52 1.63 37.53 -31.50
N ARG A 53 0.53 37.09 -30.88
CA ARG A 53 0.51 35.82 -30.15
C ARG A 53 0.40 34.69 -31.15
N SER A 54 1.55 34.16 -31.57
CA SER A 54 1.63 32.91 -32.32
C SER A 54 0.76 31.83 -31.65
N PRO A 55 -0.02 31.05 -32.43
CA PRO A 55 -0.91 30.06 -31.87
C PRO A 55 -0.11 29.07 -31.04
N THR A 56 -0.53 28.98 -29.78
CA THR A 56 -0.35 27.90 -28.82
C THR A 56 0.29 26.65 -29.43
N SER A 57 1.61 26.54 -29.21
CA SER A 57 2.35 25.30 -29.35
C SER A 57 1.64 24.24 -28.51
N THR A 58 0.83 23.43 -29.18
CA THR A 58 0.21 22.24 -28.61
C THR A 58 1.36 21.28 -28.36
N ARG A 59 1.98 21.41 -27.19
CA ARG A 59 3.06 20.55 -26.74
C ARG A 59 2.49 19.13 -26.79
N PRO A 60 3.00 18.23 -27.65
CA PRO A 60 2.47 16.89 -27.72
C PRO A 60 2.58 16.31 -26.32
N SER A 61 1.44 15.98 -25.74
CA SER A 61 1.35 15.20 -24.52
C SER A 61 2.08 13.89 -24.81
N ARG A 62 3.39 13.85 -24.50
CA ARG A 62 4.17 12.62 -24.36
C ARG A 62 3.60 11.92 -23.15
N SER A 63 2.41 11.33 -23.31
CA SER A 63 1.95 10.27 -22.43
C SER A 63 3.00 9.18 -22.56
N LYS A 64 3.94 9.15 -21.59
CA LYS A 64 4.87 8.04 -21.48
C LYS A 64 4.00 6.77 -21.42
N PRO A 65 4.25 5.77 -22.28
CA PRO A 65 3.55 4.51 -22.21
C PRO A 65 3.58 4.02 -20.77
N LEU A 66 2.42 3.65 -20.24
CA LEU A 66 2.37 3.04 -18.91
C LEU A 66 3.29 1.81 -18.96
N PRO A 67 4.18 1.65 -17.97
CA PRO A 67 5.06 0.50 -17.95
C PRO A 67 4.21 -0.77 -18.02
N PRO A 68 4.62 -1.77 -18.83
CA PRO A 68 3.85 -2.99 -18.98
C PRO A 68 3.58 -3.62 -17.62
N ARG A 69 2.35 -4.13 -17.44
CA ARG A 69 1.97 -4.87 -16.24
C ARG A 69 2.92 -6.04 -16.08
N ARG A 70 3.46 -6.19 -14.88
CA ARG A 70 4.43 -7.25 -14.61
C ARG A 70 3.75 -8.60 -14.55
N LYS A 71 4.51 -9.62 -14.92
CA LYS A 71 4.04 -11.01 -14.87
C LYS A 71 3.77 -11.41 -13.42
N ILE A 72 2.57 -11.92 -13.20
CA ILE A 72 2.13 -12.53 -11.94
C ILE A 72 1.92 -14.01 -12.24
N GLU A 73 2.54 -14.87 -11.45
CA GLU A 73 2.42 -16.32 -11.61
C GLU A 73 1.83 -16.92 -10.33
N HIS A 74 0.79 -17.72 -10.48
CA HIS A 74 0.23 -18.53 -9.41
C HIS A 74 0.86 -19.92 -9.51
N VAL A 75 1.68 -20.29 -8.51
CA VAL A 75 2.47 -21.52 -8.51
C VAL A 75 2.32 -22.20 -7.15
N ARG A 76 2.65 -23.49 -7.04
CA ARG A 76 2.80 -24.15 -5.73
C ARG A 76 4.27 -24.11 -5.31
N ASP A 77 4.52 -23.76 -4.07
CA ASP A 77 5.88 -23.80 -3.49
C ASP A 77 6.35 -25.24 -3.33
N ARG A 78 7.61 -25.44 -2.91
CA ARG A 78 8.17 -26.78 -2.66
C ARG A 78 7.36 -27.58 -1.63
N ASP A 79 6.76 -26.88 -0.67
CA ASP A 79 5.92 -27.48 0.38
C ASP A 79 4.48 -27.78 -0.10
N GLY A 80 4.19 -27.56 -1.39
CA GLY A 80 2.85 -27.72 -1.96
C GLY A 80 1.88 -26.57 -1.66
N ALA A 81 2.27 -25.62 -0.80
CA ALA A 81 1.47 -24.44 -0.48
C ALA A 81 1.29 -23.53 -1.72
N PRO A 82 0.08 -23.00 -1.97
CA PRO A 82 -0.14 -22.08 -3.08
C PRO A 82 0.56 -20.75 -2.80
N ILE A 83 1.33 -20.26 -3.76
CA ILE A 83 2.05 -18.98 -3.69
C ILE A 83 1.81 -18.15 -4.95
N VAL A 84 1.89 -16.84 -4.78
CA VAL A 84 1.90 -15.88 -5.87
C VAL A 84 3.32 -15.34 -6.02
N ARG A 85 3.88 -15.45 -7.22
CA ARG A 85 5.18 -14.89 -7.57
C ARG A 85 4.98 -13.60 -8.37
N VAL A 86 5.50 -12.50 -7.83
CA VAL A 86 5.45 -11.18 -8.46
C VAL A 86 6.84 -10.82 -8.97
N ALA A 87 6.97 -10.62 -10.28
CA ALA A 87 8.23 -10.23 -10.89
C ALA A 87 8.66 -8.81 -10.47
N LEU A 88 9.93 -8.65 -10.10
CA LEU A 88 10.54 -7.38 -9.72
C LEU A 88 11.45 -6.86 -10.85
N PRO A 89 11.77 -5.55 -10.89
CA PRO A 89 12.60 -4.99 -11.96
C PRO A 89 14.04 -5.51 -11.97
N CYS A 90 14.52 -6.01 -10.82
CA CYS A 90 15.84 -6.61 -10.68
C CYS A 90 15.92 -8.06 -11.22
N GLY A 91 14.85 -8.59 -11.83
CA GLY A 91 14.78 -9.98 -12.32
C GLY A 91 14.43 -11.01 -11.24
N ALA A 92 14.50 -10.64 -9.95
CA ALA A 92 14.01 -11.48 -8.87
C ALA A 92 12.47 -11.56 -8.83
N SER A 93 11.93 -12.52 -8.08
CA SER A 93 10.49 -12.63 -7.82
C SER A 93 10.22 -12.57 -6.32
N ALA A 94 9.29 -11.72 -5.89
CA ALA A 94 8.76 -11.78 -4.53
C ALA A 94 7.70 -12.89 -4.44
N LYS A 95 7.72 -13.65 -3.35
CA LYS A 95 6.72 -14.67 -3.03
C LYS A 95 5.73 -14.12 -2.01
N THR A 96 4.44 -14.36 -2.20
CA THR A 96 3.41 -14.01 -1.20
C THR A 96 2.27 -15.02 -1.24
N ASP A 97 1.43 -15.04 -0.20
CA ASP A 97 0.25 -15.90 -0.16
C ASP A 97 -0.86 -15.34 -1.05
N PRO A 98 -1.67 -16.18 -1.72
CA PRO A 98 -2.80 -15.73 -2.54
C PRO A 98 -3.79 -14.84 -1.79
N LYS A 99 -4.06 -15.13 -0.51
CA LYS A 99 -4.99 -14.35 0.33
C LYS A 99 -4.45 -12.94 0.59
N SER A 100 -3.18 -12.83 0.94
CA SER A 100 -2.51 -11.55 1.18
C SER A 100 -2.40 -10.73 -0.12
N PHE A 101 -2.13 -11.41 -1.24
CA PHE A 101 -2.11 -10.79 -2.55
C PHE A 101 -3.47 -10.19 -2.94
N ALA A 102 -4.55 -10.96 -2.80
CA ALA A 102 -5.91 -10.50 -3.08
C ALA A 102 -6.33 -9.33 -2.18
N ALA A 103 -5.91 -9.32 -0.91
CA ALA A 103 -6.16 -8.19 0.00
C ALA A 103 -5.46 -6.90 -0.48
N LEU A 104 -4.19 -7.00 -0.89
CA LEU A 104 -3.47 -5.85 -1.45
C LEU A 104 -4.12 -5.33 -2.74
N GLU A 105 -4.59 -6.22 -3.61
CA GLU A 105 -5.29 -5.83 -4.83
C GLU A 105 -6.63 -5.13 -4.53
N ALA A 106 -7.40 -5.66 -3.57
CA ALA A 106 -8.64 -5.06 -3.12
C ALA A 106 -8.44 -3.68 -2.47
N GLU A 107 -7.30 -3.45 -1.82
CA GLU A 107 -6.88 -2.15 -1.28
C GLU A 107 -6.40 -1.17 -2.37
N GLY A 108 -6.37 -1.58 -3.64
CA GLY A 108 -5.89 -0.74 -4.75
C GLY A 108 -4.37 -0.55 -4.75
N VAL A 109 -3.63 -1.41 -4.07
CA VAL A 109 -2.17 -1.35 -4.02
C VAL A 109 -1.60 -1.70 -5.40
N SER A 110 -0.69 -0.86 -5.90
CA SER A 110 -0.09 -1.08 -7.22
C SER A 110 0.74 -2.37 -7.26
N LEU A 111 0.56 -3.18 -8.30
CA LEU A 111 1.36 -4.40 -8.52
C LEU A 111 2.81 -4.10 -9.00
N ASN A 112 3.16 -2.82 -9.14
CA ASN A 112 4.49 -2.37 -9.54
C ASN A 112 5.43 -2.24 -8.33
N TRP A 113 5.80 -3.38 -7.75
CA TRP A 113 6.67 -3.44 -6.57
C TRP A 113 8.12 -3.08 -6.90
N THR A 114 8.94 -2.69 -5.95
CA THR A 114 10.37 -2.46 -6.21
C THR A 114 11.16 -3.06 -5.06
N PHE A 115 12.26 -3.73 -5.40
CA PHE A 115 13.20 -4.21 -4.40
C PHE A 115 14.17 -3.09 -4.08
N ASN A 116 14.24 -2.70 -2.81
CA ASN A 116 15.22 -1.75 -2.35
C ASN A 116 16.43 -2.51 -1.81
N GLU A 117 17.49 -2.57 -2.60
CA GLU A 117 18.77 -3.20 -2.25
C GLU A 117 19.82 -2.11 -2.09
N ASN A 118 19.77 -1.35 -0.99
CA ASN A 118 20.68 -0.21 -0.80
C ASN A 118 22.08 -0.64 -0.29
N GLY A 119 22.65 -1.70 -0.86
CA GLY A 119 24.01 -2.21 -0.57
C GLY A 119 24.22 -2.89 0.80
N GLN A 120 23.36 -2.63 1.79
CA GLN A 120 23.36 -3.36 3.06
C GLN A 120 22.25 -4.41 3.06
N ARG A 121 22.63 -5.69 3.02
CA ARG A 121 21.69 -6.83 3.01
C ARG A 121 20.69 -6.80 4.18
N SER A 122 21.10 -6.25 5.32
CA SER A 122 20.25 -6.07 6.52
C SER A 122 19.10 -5.06 6.36
N ARG A 123 19.07 -4.31 5.26
CA ARG A 123 18.05 -3.28 4.98
C ARG A 123 17.34 -3.50 3.64
N ALA A 124 17.41 -4.71 3.10
CA ALA A 124 16.71 -5.05 1.88
C ALA A 124 15.20 -5.25 2.18
N TYR A 125 14.35 -4.67 1.34
CA TYR A 125 12.90 -4.83 1.46
C TYR A 125 12.17 -4.55 0.15
N VAL A 126 10.97 -5.11 0.02
CA VAL A 126 10.07 -4.84 -1.10
C VAL A 126 9.15 -3.67 -0.74
N ARG A 127 9.12 -2.66 -1.60
CA ARG A 127 8.27 -1.46 -1.47
C ARG A 127 7.31 -1.31 -2.65
N VAL A 128 6.20 -0.64 -2.40
CA VAL A 128 5.17 -0.34 -3.39
C VAL A 128 4.77 1.13 -3.29
N GLY A 129 4.52 1.75 -4.43
CA GLY A 129 3.93 3.08 -4.47
C GLY A 129 2.41 2.98 -4.29
N MET A 130 1.90 3.63 -3.26
CA MET A 130 0.47 3.82 -3.04
C MET A 130 0.02 5.12 -3.71
N LEU A 131 -1.21 5.11 -4.21
CA LEU A 131 -1.89 6.32 -4.67
C LEU A 131 -2.56 6.96 -3.45
N ASN A 132 -2.44 8.27 -3.29
CA ASN A 132 -3.24 8.99 -2.30
C ASN A 132 -4.66 9.24 -2.84
N ALA A 133 -5.55 9.77 -2.00
CA ALA A 133 -6.92 10.11 -2.38
C ALA A 133 -7.01 11.12 -3.56
N ALA A 134 -5.96 11.90 -3.79
CA ALA A 134 -5.85 12.83 -4.93
C ALA A 134 -5.27 12.16 -6.20
N GLY A 135 -5.05 10.84 -6.20
CA GLY A 135 -4.44 10.10 -7.32
C GLY A 135 -2.93 10.35 -7.48
N THR A 136 -2.31 11.11 -6.58
CA THR A 136 -0.88 11.44 -6.61
C THR A 136 -0.08 10.35 -5.88
N ARG A 137 0.98 9.89 -6.55
CA ARG A 137 1.90 8.86 -6.04
C ARG A 137 2.90 9.47 -5.06
N ASN A 138 2.51 9.64 -3.80
CA ASN A 138 3.41 10.28 -2.81
C ASN A 138 3.84 9.37 -1.65
N ASN A 139 3.21 8.21 -1.46
CA ASN A 139 3.52 7.34 -0.33
C ASN A 139 4.12 6.00 -0.81
N LEU A 140 5.39 5.76 -0.47
CA LEU A 140 6.01 4.45 -0.58
C LEU A 140 5.71 3.66 0.69
N ALA A 141 5.13 2.48 0.55
CA ALA A 141 4.90 1.56 1.66
C ALA A 141 5.72 0.28 1.47
N THR A 142 6.16 -0.31 2.58
CA THR A 142 6.79 -1.63 2.57
C THR A 142 5.71 -2.71 2.47
N VAL A 143 5.82 -3.61 1.51
CA VAL A 143 4.78 -4.63 1.25
C VAL A 143 4.58 -5.54 2.47
N ALA A 144 5.66 -5.91 3.15
CA ALA A 144 5.59 -6.71 4.37
C ALA A 144 4.74 -6.03 5.46
N ARG A 145 4.84 -4.70 5.62
CA ARG A 145 4.03 -3.96 6.61
C ARG A 145 2.56 -3.91 6.25
N LEU A 146 2.23 -3.81 4.96
CA LEU A 146 0.85 -3.86 4.48
C LEU A 146 0.23 -5.24 4.78
N ILE A 147 0.96 -6.32 4.48
CA ILE A 147 0.49 -7.70 4.73
C ILE A 147 0.25 -7.97 6.22
N THR A 148 1.15 -7.50 7.09
CA THR A 148 1.02 -7.72 8.54
C THR A 148 0.16 -6.67 9.23
N GLN A 149 -0.26 -5.61 8.53
CA GLN A 149 -0.92 -4.44 9.13
C GLN A 149 -0.16 -3.90 10.36
N ALA A 150 1.17 -3.82 10.23
CA ALA A 150 2.05 -3.49 11.36
C ALA A 150 1.85 -2.03 11.79
N PRO A 151 1.57 -1.74 13.09
CA PRO A 151 1.30 -0.39 13.56
C PRO A 151 2.52 0.54 13.38
N PRO A 152 2.33 1.87 13.42
CA PRO A 152 3.43 2.82 13.48
C PRO A 152 4.42 2.48 14.60
N GLY A 153 5.72 2.73 14.38
CA GLY A 153 6.78 2.40 15.34
C GLY A 153 7.22 0.92 15.38
N SER A 154 6.39 -0.01 14.90
CA SER A 154 6.77 -1.42 14.87
C SER A 154 7.69 -1.79 13.70
N VAL A 155 8.47 -2.84 13.90
CA VAL A 155 9.43 -3.39 12.92
C VAL A 155 8.94 -4.76 12.46
N VAL A 156 8.95 -5.01 11.15
CA VAL A 156 8.64 -6.35 10.60
C VAL A 156 9.93 -7.10 10.34
N HIS A 157 10.03 -8.29 10.93
CA HIS A 157 11.16 -9.21 10.82
C HIS A 157 10.78 -10.42 9.96
N TYR A 158 11.73 -10.89 9.15
CA TYR A 158 11.58 -12.06 8.26
C TYR A 158 12.24 -13.25 8.95
N ARG A 159 11.49 -14.33 9.17
CA ARG A 159 11.96 -15.50 9.93
C ARG A 159 13.08 -16.25 9.23
N ASP A 160 13.02 -16.35 7.90
CA ASP A 160 14.04 -16.98 7.06
C ASP A 160 15.20 -16.05 6.67
N GLY A 161 15.09 -14.74 6.99
CA GLY A 161 16.04 -13.72 6.57
C GLY A 161 15.98 -13.36 5.07
N ASP A 162 15.03 -13.90 4.30
CA ASP A 162 14.82 -13.56 2.89
C ASP A 162 13.76 -12.46 2.74
N PRO A 163 14.13 -11.23 2.34
CA PRO A 163 13.19 -10.14 2.16
C PRO A 163 12.26 -10.31 0.95
N LEU A 164 12.51 -11.31 0.09
CA LEU A 164 11.64 -11.66 -1.04
C LEU A 164 10.53 -12.64 -0.64
N ASN A 165 10.63 -13.28 0.53
CA ASN A 165 9.60 -14.16 1.06
C ASN A 165 8.60 -13.36 1.92
N LEU A 166 7.57 -12.83 1.28
CA LEU A 166 6.50 -12.03 1.88
C LEU A 166 5.28 -12.88 2.28
N ARG A 167 5.46 -14.18 2.52
CA ARG A 167 4.40 -15.04 3.08
C ARG A 167 4.14 -14.66 4.53
N ARG A 168 2.88 -14.64 4.95
CA ARG A 168 2.45 -14.13 6.25
C ARG A 168 3.01 -14.93 7.42
N ASP A 169 3.23 -16.23 7.23
CA ASP A 169 3.87 -17.15 8.18
C ASP A 169 5.36 -16.85 8.40
N ASN A 170 6.04 -16.26 7.40
CA ASN A 170 7.44 -15.83 7.46
C ASN A 170 7.62 -14.46 8.13
N LEU A 171 6.55 -13.67 8.28
CA LEU A 171 6.63 -12.31 8.82
C LEU A 171 6.30 -12.27 10.32
N LYS A 172 7.11 -11.56 11.10
CA LYS A 172 6.89 -11.32 12.53
C LYS A 172 6.96 -9.83 12.82
N VAL A 173 5.93 -9.28 13.44
CA VAL A 173 5.96 -7.89 13.92
C VAL A 173 6.63 -7.85 15.30
N LEU A 174 7.59 -6.95 15.47
CA LEU A 174 8.34 -6.72 16.70
C LEU A 174 8.14 -5.27 17.15
N GLY A 175 7.98 -5.07 18.47
CA GLY A 175 8.04 -3.75 19.08
C GLY A 175 6.89 -2.81 18.74
N ALA A 176 5.64 -3.25 18.92
CA ALA A 176 4.57 -2.28 19.13
C ALA A 176 4.74 -1.73 20.55
N VAL A 177 5.32 -0.53 20.70
CA VAL A 177 5.08 0.24 21.91
C VAL A 177 3.61 0.63 21.82
N HIS A 178 2.77 -0.19 22.45
CA HIS A 178 1.40 0.18 22.69
C HIS A 178 1.49 1.32 23.71
N ASP A 179 1.26 2.55 23.26
CA ASP A 179 0.92 3.67 24.13
C ASP A 179 -0.46 3.37 24.78
N ASP A 180 -0.48 2.35 25.64
CA ASP A 180 -1.63 1.92 26.44
C ASP A 180 -1.68 2.73 27.75
N GLN A 181 -1.40 4.03 27.65
CA GLN A 181 -1.55 5.01 28.74
C GLN A 181 -2.43 6.15 28.24
N GLY A 182 -3.74 5.91 28.17
CA GLY A 182 -4.68 6.97 27.75
C GLY A 182 -6.16 6.70 27.94
N ALA A 183 -6.58 5.56 28.50
CA ALA A 183 -7.98 5.28 28.81
C ALA A 183 -8.16 4.98 30.31
N SER A 184 -7.62 5.83 31.17
CA SER A 184 -8.13 5.93 32.55
C SER A 184 -9.53 6.49 32.48
N ALA A 185 -10.49 5.60 32.73
CA ALA A 185 -11.88 5.91 32.94
C ALA A 185 -12.07 7.15 33.85
N GLN A 186 -12.61 8.23 33.29
CA GLN A 186 -13.44 9.14 34.08
C GLN A 186 -14.84 8.53 34.13
N ALA A 187 -15.00 7.51 34.97
CA ALA A 187 -16.32 7.15 35.50
C ALA A 187 -16.63 8.14 36.64
N GLY A 188 -17.10 9.32 36.24
CA GLY A 188 -17.81 10.24 37.11
C GLY A 188 -19.30 10.09 36.86
N GLU A 189 -19.96 9.24 37.63
CA GLU A 189 -21.41 9.18 37.82
C GLU A 189 -21.56 9.00 39.34
N ALA A 190 -21.81 10.10 40.07
CA ALA A 190 -23.11 10.71 40.40
C ALA A 190 -23.54 10.29 41.81
#